data_AF-A0A4P6X0W5-F1
#
_entry.id   AF-A0A4P6X0W5-F1
#
_cell.length_a   1.000
_cell.length_b   1.000
_cell.length_c   1.000
_cell.angle_alpha   90.00
_cell.angle_beta   90.00
_cell.angle_gamma   90.00
#
_symmetry.space_group_name_H-M   'P 1'
#
loop_
_entity.id
_entity.type
_entity.pdbx_description
1 polymer ?
#
loop_
_entity_poly.entity_id
_entity_poly.type
_entity_poly.pdbx_seq_one_letter_code
_entity_poly.pdbx_strand_id
1 'polypeptide(L)'
;MSQLSQGNRRSLYAIFLAWLSQASTKETDQLDELLDKHPPQGARSVLTLVSNCLDDPVLRPQLPKNLALRLQAVNWLQGGFAVRAV
;
A
#
# COMPACT_ATOMS: atom_id res chain seq x y z
N MET A 1 -0.38 -11.17 11.12
CA MET A 1 -1.29 -10.02 10.89
C MET A 1 -0.65 -8.79 11.47
N SER A 2 -0.09 -7.98 10.59
CA SER A 2 0.77 -6.85 10.93
C SER A 2 -0.06 -5.60 11.19
N GLN A 3 -0.33 -5.29 12.47
CA GLN A 3 -1.01 -4.05 12.85
C GLN A 3 -0.14 -2.85 12.46
N LEU A 4 -0.52 -2.12 11.42
CA LEU A 4 0.09 -0.83 11.10
C LEU A 4 -0.07 0.12 12.29
N SER A 5 1.05 0.53 12.90
CA SER A 5 1.09 1.59 13.90
C SER A 5 0.48 2.89 13.36
N GLN A 6 -0.11 3.70 14.23
CA GLN A 6 -0.80 4.94 13.84
C GLN A 6 0.10 5.90 13.03
N GLY A 7 1.38 6.01 13.40
CA GLY A 7 2.39 6.78 12.65
C GLY A 7 2.60 6.25 11.23
N ASN A 8 2.65 4.93 11.07
CA ASN A 8 2.82 4.29 9.76
C ASN A 8 1.58 4.53 8.88
N ARG A 9 0.36 4.48 9.44
CA ARG A 9 -0.86 4.77 8.69
C ARG A 9 -0.87 6.19 8.12
N ARG A 10 -0.43 7.18 8.88
CA ARG A 10 -0.36 8.59 8.42
C ARG A 10 0.62 8.74 7.25
N SER A 11 1.80 8.15 7.36
CA SER A 11 2.80 8.21 6.28
C SER A 11 2.32 7.49 5.02
N LEU A 12 1.72 6.30 5.17
CA LEU A 12 1.13 5.55 4.07
C LEU A 12 0.01 6.35 3.38
N TYR A 13 -0.85 6.97 4.18
CA TYR A 13 -1.94 7.81 3.67
C TYR A 13 -1.42 9.03 2.92
N ALA A 14 -0.37 9.69 3.41
CA ALA A 14 0.26 10.81 2.72
C ALA A 14 0.86 10.39 1.37
N ILE A 15 1.56 9.25 1.31
CA ILE A 15 2.11 8.70 0.07
C ILE A 15 0.98 8.30 -0.89
N PHE A 16 -0.06 7.68 -0.36
CA PHE A 16 -1.23 7.28 -1.13
C PHE A 16 -1.93 8.49 -1.76
N LEU A 17 -2.17 9.55 -0.99
CA LEU A 17 -2.76 10.79 -1.51
C LEU A 17 -1.85 11.48 -2.53
N ALA A 18 -0.55 11.54 -2.26
CA ALA A 18 0.41 12.13 -3.20
C ALA A 18 0.46 11.32 -4.51
N TRP A 19 0.43 9.99 -4.43
CA TRP A 19 0.30 9.13 -5.59
C TRP A 19 -1.04 9.36 -6.29
N LEU A 20 -2.17 9.37 -5.58
CA LEU A 20 -3.51 9.55 -6.15
C LEU A 20 -3.62 10.86 -6.93
N SER A 21 -2.99 11.93 -6.45
CA SER A 21 -2.94 13.22 -7.15
C SER A 21 -2.13 13.22 -8.45
N GLN A 22 -1.25 12.23 -8.62
CA GLN A 22 -0.35 12.07 -9.78
C GLN A 22 -0.66 10.80 -10.59
N ALA A 23 -1.58 9.97 -10.10
CA ALA A 23 -1.91 8.69 -10.69
C ALA A 23 -2.70 8.92 -11.97
N SER A 24 -2.34 8.17 -13.00
CA SER A 24 -3.13 8.15 -14.24
C SER A 24 -4.43 7.37 -14.02
N THR A 25 -5.46 7.66 -14.82
CA THR A 25 -6.75 6.95 -14.75
C THR A 25 -6.59 5.43 -14.84
N LYS A 26 -5.65 4.94 -15.64
CA LYS A 26 -5.31 3.50 -15.73
C LYS A 26 -4.78 2.91 -14.42
N GLU A 27 -3.98 3.66 -13.67
CA GLU A 27 -3.42 3.19 -12.41
C GLU A 27 -4.46 3.19 -11.29
N THR A 28 -5.36 4.17 -11.29
CA THR A 28 -6.52 4.18 -10.40
C THR A 28 -7.49 3.05 -10.74
N ASP A 29 -7.73 2.75 -12.02
CA ASP A 29 -8.55 1.60 -12.46
C ASP A 29 -7.96 0.28 -11.98
N GLN A 30 -6.64 0.10 -12.12
CA GLN A 30 -5.95 -1.10 -11.60
C GLN A 30 -6.11 -1.26 -10.09
N LEU A 31 -6.06 -0.16 -9.34
CA LEU A 31 -6.28 -0.22 -7.90
C LEU A 31 -7.74 -0.56 -7.58
N ASP A 32 -8.69 0.01 -8.31
CA ASP A 32 -10.12 -0.26 -8.14
C ASP A 32 -10.44 -1.73 -8.43
N GLU A 33 -9.89 -2.29 -9.52
CA GLU A 33 -10.02 -3.70 -9.89
C GLU A 33 -9.42 -4.63 -8.82
N LEU A 34 -8.32 -4.20 -8.19
CA LEU A 34 -7.67 -4.94 -7.11
C LEU A 34 -8.50 -4.89 -5.81
N LEU A 35 -9.14 -3.75 -5.53
CA LEU A 35 -10.09 -3.60 -4.43
C LEU A 35 -11.36 -4.43 -4.65
N ASP A 36 -11.82 -4.54 -5.89
CA ASP A 36 -12.98 -5.37 -6.25
C ASP A 36 -12.67 -6.87 -6.11
N LYS A 37 -11.47 -7.30 -6.56
CA LYS A 37 -11.01 -8.70 -6.45
C LYS A 37 -10.62 -9.11 -5.03
N HIS A 38 -10.09 -8.17 -4.26
CA HIS A 38 -9.65 -8.39 -2.87
C HIS A 38 -10.37 -7.40 -1.95
N PRO A 39 -11.70 -7.49 -1.81
CA PRO A 39 -12.44 -6.55 -0.99
C PRO A 39 -11.91 -6.64 0.44
N PRO A 40 -11.53 -5.51 1.07
CA PRO A 40 -11.08 -5.55 2.44
C PRO A 40 -12.19 -6.16 3.29
N GLN A 41 -11.88 -7.23 4.03
CA GLN A 41 -12.87 -7.82 4.94
C GLN A 41 -13.17 -6.82 6.06
N GLY A 42 -14.31 -6.13 5.94
CA GLY A 42 -14.75 -5.02 6.79
C GLY A 42 -14.29 -3.64 6.31
N ALA A 43 -14.62 -2.57 7.06
CA ALA A 43 -14.19 -1.18 6.79
C ALA A 43 -12.66 -0.95 6.95
N ARG A 44 -11.85 -1.95 6.66
CA ARG A 44 -10.39 -1.87 6.66
C ARG A 44 -9.98 -1.06 5.44
N SER A 45 -9.49 0.14 5.72
CA SER A 45 -9.10 1.15 4.73
C SER A 45 -8.25 0.57 3.59
N VAL A 46 -8.32 1.22 2.43
CA VAL A 46 -7.45 0.99 1.27
C VAL A 46 -5.96 0.81 1.66
N LEU A 47 -5.53 1.49 2.73
CA LEU A 47 -4.19 1.41 3.30
C LEU A 47 -3.83 0.03 3.87
N THR A 48 -4.79 -0.67 4.47
CA THR A 48 -4.60 -2.04 4.95
C THR A 48 -4.44 -2.99 3.78
N LEU A 49 -5.21 -2.79 2.71
CA LEU A 49 -5.06 -3.58 1.49
C LEU A 49 -3.70 -3.32 0.84
N VAL A 50 -3.32 -2.06 0.63
CA VAL A 50 -2.00 -1.69 0.11
C VAL A 50 -0.90 -2.32 0.96
N SER A 51 -0.97 -2.22 2.30
CA SER A 51 0.00 -2.84 3.19
C SER A 51 0.03 -4.37 3.09
N ASN A 52 -1.12 -5.03 2.95
CA ASN A 52 -1.18 -6.47 2.73
C ASN A 52 -0.59 -6.84 1.37
N CYS A 53 -0.81 -6.02 0.33
CA CYS A 53 -0.20 -6.21 -0.98
C CYS A 53 1.32 -6.04 -0.96
N LEU A 54 1.87 -5.26 -0.03
CA LEU A 54 3.33 -5.14 0.16
C LEU A 54 3.92 -6.37 0.86
N ASP A 55 3.19 -6.94 1.83
CA ASP A 55 3.59 -8.11 2.61
C ASP A 55 3.44 -9.41 1.81
N ASP A 56 2.43 -9.48 0.93
CA ASP A 56 2.14 -10.64 0.11
C ASP A 56 2.85 -10.57 -1.27
N PRO A 57 3.81 -11.46 -1.54
CA PRO A 57 4.55 -11.47 -2.80
C PRO A 57 3.69 -11.76 -4.04
N VAL A 58 2.48 -12.32 -3.88
CA VAL A 58 1.54 -12.60 -4.97
C VAL A 58 0.72 -11.36 -5.34
N LEU A 59 0.42 -10.51 -4.36
CA LEU A 59 -0.32 -9.26 -4.56
C LEU A 59 0.62 -8.08 -4.91
N ARG A 60 1.88 -8.14 -4.50
CA ARG A 60 2.91 -7.14 -4.80
C ARG A 60 3.03 -6.77 -6.29
N PRO A 61 3.04 -7.72 -7.25
CA PRO A 61 3.08 -7.38 -8.68
C PRO A 61 1.77 -6.81 -9.22
N GLN A 62 0.66 -6.95 -8.48
CA GLN A 62 -0.65 -6.42 -8.88
C GLN A 62 -0.82 -4.95 -8.50
N LEU A 63 0.00 -4.43 -7.56
CA LEU A 63 0.00 -3.00 -7.24
C LEU A 63 0.45 -2.15 -8.44
N PRO A 64 -0.12 -0.94 -8.61
CA PRO A 64 0.35 0.01 -9.60
C PRO A 64 1.85 0.29 -9.45
N LYS A 65 2.61 0.22 -10.55
CA LYS A 65 4.07 0.35 -10.53
C LYS A 65 4.53 1.65 -9.86
N ASN A 66 3.88 2.79 -10.12
CA ASN A 66 4.27 4.05 -9.46
C ASN A 66 4.04 4.02 -7.96
N LEU A 67 2.95 3.39 -7.51
CA LEU A 67 2.66 3.26 -6.08
C LEU A 67 3.71 2.36 -5.41
N ALA A 68 4.01 1.22 -6.01
CA ALA A 68 5.04 0.31 -5.54
C ALA A 68 6.44 0.96 -5.49
N LEU A 69 6.79 1.78 -6.49
CA LEU A 69 8.06 2.53 -6.53
C LEU A 69 8.13 3.59 -5.43
N ARG A 70 7.04 4.35 -5.19
CA ARG A 70 6.98 5.35 -4.12
C ARG A 70 7.11 4.70 -2.74
N LEU A 71 6.46 3.56 -2.55
CA LEU A 71 6.56 2.77 -1.31
C LEU A 71 7.96 2.16 -1.14
N GLN A 72 8.61 1.76 -2.24
CA GLN A 72 10.02 1.34 -2.24
C GLN A 72 10.96 2.49 -1.88
N ALA A 73 10.75 3.68 -2.44
CA ALA A 73 11.58 4.85 -2.22
C ALA A 73 11.58 5.31 -0.74
N VAL A 74 10.48 5.07 -0.02
CA VAL A 74 10.40 5.33 1.43
C VAL A 74 10.84 4.13 2.28
N ASN A 75 11.52 3.15 1.69
CA ASN A 75 12.01 1.92 2.32
C ASN A 75 10.93 1.06 3.02
N TRP A 76 9.66 1.25 2.70
CA TRP A 76 8.58 0.44 3.26
C TRP A 76 8.64 -1.02 2.78
N LEU A 77 9.14 -1.24 1.57
CA LEU A 77 9.25 -2.56 0.95
C LEU A 77 10.54 -3.32 1.31
N GLN A 78 11.49 -2.69 1.98
CA GLN A 78 12.70 -3.35 2.49
C GLN A 78 12.56 -3.81 3.94
N GLY A 79 11.63 -3.22 4.69
CA GLY A 79 11.34 -3.59 6.07
C GLY A 79 10.06 -4.38 6.17
N GLY A 80 10.10 -5.69 5.92
CA GLY A 80 9.15 -6.57 6.58
C GLY A 80 9.29 -6.32 8.08
N PHE A 81 8.37 -5.57 8.69
CA PHE A 81 8.32 -5.29 10.13
C PHE A 81 9.68 -5.18 10.83
N ALA A 82 10.64 -4.43 10.29
CA ALA A 82 11.86 -4.11 11.00
C ALA A 82 11.61 -2.91 11.92
N VAL A 83 10.66 -3.05 12.84
CA VAL A 83 10.75 -2.31 14.11
C VAL A 83 11.87 -3.00 14.87
N ARG A 84 13.08 -2.47 14.73
CA ARG A 84 14.07 -2.31 15.81
C ARG A 84 15.30 -1.59 15.26
N ALA A 85 15.31 -0.28 15.47
CA ALA A 85 16.53 0.47 15.70
C ALA A 85 16.32 1.26 17.01
N VAL A 86 16.56 0.58 18.12
CA VAL A 86 17.02 1.13 19.41
C VAL A 86 18.13 0.21 19.86
#